data_AF-A0A6J7SBD3-F1
#
_entry.id   AF-A0A6J7SBD3-F1
#
_cell.length_a   1.000
_cell.length_b   1.000
_cell.length_c   1.000
_cell.angle_alpha   90.00
_cell.angle_beta   90.00
_cell.angle_gamma   90.00
#
_symmetry.space_group_name_H-M   'P 1'
#
loop_
_entity.id
_entity.type
_entity.pdbx_description
1 polymer ?
#
loop_
_entity_poly.entity_id
_entity_poly.type
_entity_poly.pdbx_seq_one_letter_code
_entity_poly.pdbx_strand_id
1 'polypeptide(L)'
;MWINDGMLMVETVFILATAVALLGCYRYVSRPNRVDVAVLSIALTVAAMTRPEAILLFLLLPVPIVLGRREVAWKERVLQLVLAASIPILAFAPWVLYNQTRFEDPVFISTGAGQTLAAGNCDLTFSGDHLGFYDTKCLLAPQIQEPTTTDRSLRDSEYRQIARSYVAAHSSELPKVMAARVGRVWHLFRVDQSVVLDGFIEGRAGGPPGSGFFLVREALWAYFVLAPLAIYGLVALRRRRTLVYPLLMQPALVTLVAAMTFGITRYRAGAEVTIVVCAAVTIEIIASKLFPPRTPEVQPLPTAQPEVTT
;
A
#
# COMPACT_ATOMS: atom_id res chain seq x y z
N MET A 1 10.67 -2.64 -0.76
CA MET A 1 11.30 -2.11 0.46
C MET A 1 12.79 -1.80 0.29
N TRP A 2 13.49 -2.48 -0.64
CA TRP A 2 14.91 -2.79 -0.47
C TRP A 2 15.92 -1.84 -1.16
N ILE A 3 15.48 -0.75 -1.82
CA ILE A 3 16.39 0.13 -2.59
C ILE A 3 15.89 1.58 -2.62
N ASN A 4 15.77 2.23 -1.46
CA ASN A 4 15.36 3.65 -1.38
C ASN A 4 16.37 4.52 -0.60
N ASP A 5 17.52 3.96 -0.20
CA ASP A 5 18.39 4.54 0.85
C ASP A 5 19.02 5.89 0.45
N GLY A 6 19.33 6.11 -0.83
CA GLY A 6 19.95 7.35 -1.31
C GLY A 6 18.98 8.45 -1.81
N MET A 7 17.69 8.16 -1.95
CA MET A 7 16.74 9.07 -2.62
C MET A 7 15.87 9.90 -1.67
N LEU A 8 16.02 9.72 -0.35
CA LEU A 8 15.23 10.40 0.69
C LEU A 8 13.72 10.44 0.40
N MET A 9 13.24 9.29 -0.11
CA MET A 9 11.90 9.11 -0.63
C MET A 9 10.89 8.85 0.50
N VAL A 10 9.63 9.30 0.34
CA VAL A 10 8.57 9.22 1.39
C VAL A 10 8.10 7.79 1.70
N GLU A 11 8.53 6.81 0.90
CA GLU A 11 8.20 5.40 1.02
C GLU A 11 8.58 4.80 2.37
N THR A 12 9.66 5.24 3.01
CA THR A 12 10.08 4.73 4.33
C THR A 12 9.05 5.06 5.41
N VAL A 13 8.56 6.30 5.40
CA VAL A 13 7.49 6.77 6.29
C VAL A 13 6.19 6.01 5.99
N PHE A 14 5.86 5.82 4.71
CA PHE A 14 4.67 5.08 4.30
C PHE A 14 4.68 3.60 4.76
N ILE A 15 5.83 2.94 4.66
CA ILE A 15 6.06 1.55 5.10
C ILE A 15 5.88 1.45 6.62
N LEU A 16 6.53 2.34 7.38
CA LEU A 16 6.40 2.37 8.84
C LEU A 16 4.94 2.62 9.25
N ALA A 17 4.30 3.63 8.67
CA ALA A 17 2.90 3.93 8.92
C ALA A 17 1.99 2.73 8.62
N THR A 18 2.23 2.03 7.51
CA THR A 18 1.49 0.80 7.17
C THR A 18 1.69 -0.32 8.19
N ALA A 19 2.92 -0.53 8.67
CA ALA A 19 3.21 -1.53 9.69
C ALA A 19 2.52 -1.21 11.03
N VAL A 20 2.58 0.06 11.47
CA VAL A 20 1.89 0.52 12.68
C VAL A 20 0.37 0.42 12.54
N ALA A 21 -0.19 0.74 11.38
CA ALA A 21 -1.61 0.58 11.11
C ALA A 21 -2.06 -0.89 11.21
N LEU A 22 -1.30 -1.82 10.61
CA LEU A 22 -1.57 -3.26 10.73
C LEU A 22 -1.47 -3.74 12.17
N LEU A 23 -0.46 -3.30 12.91
CA LEU A 23 -0.30 -3.63 14.33
C LEU A 23 -1.48 -3.11 15.16
N GLY A 24 -1.86 -1.84 15.01
CA GLY A 24 -3.00 -1.23 15.69
C GLY A 24 -4.30 -1.95 15.37
N CYS A 25 -4.49 -2.34 14.10
CA CYS A 25 -5.61 -3.17 13.68
C CYS A 25 -5.67 -4.52 14.42
N TYR A 26 -4.57 -5.27 14.45
CA TYR A 26 -4.55 -6.58 15.12
C TYR A 26 -4.65 -6.49 16.65
N ARG A 27 -4.09 -5.43 17.26
CA ARG A 27 -4.26 -5.14 18.68
C ARG A 27 -5.72 -4.84 19.02
N TYR A 28 -6.36 -3.98 18.23
CA TYR A 28 -7.78 -3.67 18.39
C TYR A 28 -8.67 -4.91 18.22
N VAL A 29 -8.38 -5.75 17.21
CA VAL A 29 -9.09 -7.02 16.98
C VAL A 29 -8.98 -7.95 18.19
N SER A 30 -7.85 -7.94 18.87
CA SER A 30 -7.60 -8.78 20.04
C SER A 30 -8.22 -8.20 21.31
N ARG A 31 -8.18 -6.87 21.47
CA ARG A 31 -8.69 -6.14 22.63
C ARG A 31 -9.26 -4.78 22.19
N PRO A 32 -10.55 -4.68 21.86
CA PRO A 32 -11.14 -3.44 21.36
C PRO A 32 -11.00 -2.30 22.38
N ASN A 33 -10.26 -1.26 22.01
CA ASN A 33 -10.08 -0.06 22.83
C ASN A 33 -9.82 1.18 21.97
N ARG A 34 -10.05 2.37 22.55
CA ARG A 34 -9.91 3.66 21.85
C ARG A 34 -8.47 3.98 21.47
N VAL A 35 -7.49 3.50 22.23
CA VAL A 35 -6.05 3.76 21.98
C VAL A 35 -5.62 3.11 20.69
N ASP A 36 -5.97 1.84 20.46
CA ASP A 36 -5.60 1.13 19.23
C ASP A 36 -6.31 1.73 17.99
N VAL A 37 -7.55 2.25 18.15
CA VAL A 37 -8.23 3.01 17.08
C VAL A 37 -7.51 4.32 16.78
N ALA A 38 -7.08 5.05 17.81
CA ALA A 38 -6.32 6.28 17.63
C ALA A 38 -4.98 6.00 16.95
N VAL A 39 -4.23 4.98 17.39
CA VAL A 39 -2.95 4.56 16.78
C VAL A 39 -3.14 4.17 15.31
N LEU A 40 -4.14 3.34 15.01
CA LEU A 40 -4.50 2.97 13.65
C LEU A 40 -4.79 4.22 12.80
N SER A 41 -5.62 5.13 13.31
CA SER A 41 -6.04 6.32 12.57
C SER A 41 -4.91 7.33 12.37
N ILE A 42 -4.04 7.53 13.38
CA ILE A 42 -2.83 8.37 13.27
C ILE A 42 -1.90 7.78 12.20
N ALA A 43 -1.67 6.46 12.24
CA ALA A 43 -0.83 5.80 11.25
C ALA A 43 -1.39 5.92 9.82
N LEU A 44 -2.71 5.75 9.64
CA LEU A 44 -3.35 5.97 8.34
C LEU A 44 -3.33 7.44 7.89
N THR A 45 -3.42 8.40 8.81
CA THR A 45 -3.25 9.82 8.49
C THR A 45 -1.83 10.10 7.99
N VAL A 46 -0.80 9.60 8.69
CA VAL A 46 0.60 9.73 8.25
C VAL A 46 0.78 9.08 6.87
N ALA A 47 0.20 7.90 6.66
CA ALA A 47 0.22 7.24 5.36
C ALA A 47 -0.44 8.13 4.26
N ALA A 48 -1.60 8.72 4.54
CA ALA A 48 -2.31 9.62 3.62
C ALA A 48 -1.54 10.91 3.30
N MET A 49 -0.75 11.42 4.25
CA MET A 49 0.13 12.58 4.03
C MET A 49 1.28 12.27 3.06
N THR A 50 1.77 11.02 3.05
CA THR A 50 2.79 10.59 2.08
C THR A 50 2.19 10.21 0.74
N ARG A 51 0.96 9.67 0.74
CA ARG A 51 0.29 9.08 -0.41
C ARG A 51 -1.22 9.27 -0.33
N PRO A 52 -1.81 10.16 -1.15
CA PRO A 52 -3.22 10.54 -1.03
C PRO A 52 -4.19 9.35 -1.11
N GLU A 53 -3.90 8.32 -1.91
CA GLU A 53 -4.75 7.14 -2.07
C GLU A 53 -4.93 6.35 -0.76
N ALA A 54 -3.99 6.46 0.18
CA ALA A 54 -4.05 5.77 1.47
C ALA A 54 -5.20 6.28 2.35
N ILE A 55 -5.81 7.43 2.03
CA ILE A 55 -7.03 7.89 2.71
C ILE A 55 -8.20 6.89 2.55
N LEU A 56 -8.22 6.11 1.46
CA LEU A 56 -9.22 5.07 1.24
C LEU A 56 -9.14 3.95 2.29
N LEU A 57 -7.98 3.76 2.93
CA LEU A 57 -7.80 2.76 3.98
C LEU A 57 -8.64 3.05 5.23
N PHE A 58 -9.05 4.30 5.47
CA PHE A 58 -9.97 4.61 6.59
C PHE A 58 -11.30 3.88 6.43
N LEU A 59 -11.83 3.82 5.20
CA LEU A 59 -13.07 3.10 4.89
C LEU A 59 -12.86 1.58 4.87
N LEU A 60 -11.64 1.13 4.53
CA LEU A 60 -11.33 -0.29 4.39
C LEU A 60 -10.86 -0.95 5.69
N LEU A 61 -10.39 -0.19 6.68
CA LEU A 61 -9.85 -0.71 7.94
C LEU A 61 -10.70 -0.27 9.16
N PRO A 62 -10.57 0.95 9.73
CA PRO A 62 -11.35 1.36 10.90
C PRO A 62 -12.84 1.07 10.82
N VAL A 63 -13.50 1.39 9.70
CA VAL A 63 -14.95 1.23 9.55
C VAL A 63 -15.40 -0.22 9.70
N PRO A 64 -14.97 -1.18 8.86
CA PRO A 64 -15.39 -2.57 8.98
C PRO A 64 -14.86 -3.25 10.25
N ILE A 65 -13.65 -2.91 10.73
CA ILE A 65 -13.12 -3.46 11.99
C ILE A 65 -14.02 -3.05 13.16
N VAL A 66 -14.32 -1.77 13.33
CA VAL A 66 -15.08 -1.26 14.49
C VAL A 66 -16.54 -1.71 14.42
N LEU A 67 -17.18 -1.61 13.25
CA LEU A 67 -18.58 -2.04 13.08
C LEU A 67 -18.76 -3.55 13.26
N GLY A 68 -17.74 -4.34 12.86
CA GLY A 68 -17.73 -5.79 13.01
C GLY A 68 -17.63 -6.28 14.46
N ARG A 69 -17.23 -5.44 15.42
CA ARG A 69 -17.10 -5.80 16.84
C ARG A 69 -18.43 -5.77 17.57
N ARG A 70 -19.24 -6.81 17.38
CA ARG A 70 -20.57 -6.93 17.99
C ARG A 70 -20.56 -6.94 19.53
N GLU A 71 -19.44 -7.30 20.13
CA GLU A 71 -19.17 -7.29 21.57
C GLU A 71 -19.06 -5.87 22.18
N VAL A 72 -18.73 -4.86 21.38
CA VAL A 72 -18.63 -3.46 21.84
C VAL A 72 -20.01 -2.80 21.76
N ALA A 73 -20.43 -2.03 22.77
CA ALA A 73 -21.72 -1.32 22.72
C ALA A 73 -21.81 -0.38 21.50
N TRP A 74 -22.99 -0.26 20.88
CA TRP A 74 -23.17 0.56 19.66
C TRP A 74 -22.70 2.01 19.84
N LYS A 75 -23.04 2.64 20.98
CA LYS A 75 -22.59 4.01 21.31
C LYS A 75 -21.06 4.13 21.31
N GLU A 76 -20.37 3.12 21.82
CA GLU A 76 -18.90 3.10 21.87
C GLU A 76 -18.29 2.90 20.48
N ARG A 77 -18.92 2.10 19.61
CA ARG A 77 -18.49 1.96 18.21
C ARG A 77 -18.60 3.29 17.46
N VAL A 78 -19.73 3.99 17.61
CA VAL A 78 -19.92 5.32 17.01
C VAL A 78 -18.86 6.29 17.51
N LEU A 79 -18.58 6.33 18.82
CA LEU A 79 -17.55 7.18 19.39
C LEU A 79 -16.15 6.85 18.83
N GLN A 80 -15.82 5.58 18.68
CA GLN A 80 -14.55 5.16 18.08
C GLN A 80 -14.45 5.54 16.60
N LEU A 81 -15.54 5.48 15.84
CA LEU A 81 -15.56 5.94 14.45
C LEU A 81 -15.44 7.47 14.35
N VAL A 82 -16.09 8.21 15.26
CA VAL A 82 -15.93 9.67 15.36
C VAL A 82 -14.48 10.03 15.71
N LEU A 83 -13.86 9.30 16.65
CA LEU A 83 -12.45 9.46 16.98
C LEU A 83 -11.55 9.15 15.77
N ALA A 84 -11.82 8.06 15.05
CA ALA A 84 -11.06 7.70 13.86
C ALA A 84 -11.16 8.75 12.75
N ALA A 85 -12.34 9.34 12.57
CA ALA A 85 -12.60 10.38 11.57
C ALA A 85 -12.04 11.75 11.98
N SER A 86 -12.05 12.10 13.26
CA SER A 86 -11.55 13.40 13.72
C SER A 86 -10.05 13.57 13.52
N ILE A 87 -9.27 12.50 13.62
CA ILE A 87 -7.81 12.53 13.50
C ILE A 87 -7.35 13.05 12.12
N PRO A 88 -7.72 12.46 10.96
CA PRO A 88 -7.35 13.00 9.66
C PRO A 88 -7.96 14.39 9.41
N ILE A 89 -9.20 14.64 9.85
CA ILE A 89 -9.84 15.96 9.67
C ILE A 89 -9.01 17.05 10.36
N LEU A 90 -8.65 16.86 11.63
CA LEU A 90 -7.87 17.82 12.39
C LEU A 90 -6.45 17.98 11.83
N ALA A 91 -5.82 16.90 11.37
CA ALA A 91 -4.47 16.94 10.80
C ALA A 91 -4.43 17.70 9.45
N PHE A 92 -5.43 17.50 8.58
CA PHE A 92 -5.49 18.17 7.28
C PHE A 92 -6.16 19.55 7.33
N ALA A 93 -6.93 19.87 8.38
CA ALA A 93 -7.69 21.12 8.45
C ALA A 93 -6.87 22.40 8.19
N PRO A 94 -5.67 22.60 8.78
CA PRO A 94 -4.88 23.80 8.50
C PRO A 94 -4.49 23.93 7.02
N TRP A 95 -4.11 22.81 6.40
CA TRP A 95 -3.74 22.75 4.99
C TRP A 95 -4.93 22.98 4.06
N VAL A 96 -6.06 22.31 4.35
CA VAL A 96 -7.30 22.47 3.59
C VAL A 96 -7.75 23.93 3.64
N LEU A 97 -7.86 24.52 4.83
CA LEU A 97 -8.28 25.91 5.00
C LEU A 97 -7.33 26.88 4.29
N TYR A 98 -6.02 26.66 4.39
CA TYR A 98 -5.03 27.44 3.65
C TYR A 98 -5.26 27.38 2.13
N ASN A 99 -5.52 26.18 1.59
CA ASN A 99 -5.74 25.97 0.17
C ASN A 99 -7.04 26.58 -0.34
N GLN A 100 -8.13 26.49 0.44
CA GLN A 100 -9.43 27.06 0.06
C GLN A 100 -9.38 28.59 -0.11
N THR A 101 -8.39 29.27 0.47
CA THR A 101 -8.20 30.72 0.31
C THR A 101 -7.35 31.11 -0.89
N ARG A 102 -6.77 30.14 -1.61
CA ARG A 102 -5.71 30.37 -2.61
C ARG A 102 -6.00 29.83 -3.99
N PHE A 103 -6.70 28.70 -4.05
CA PHE A 103 -7.02 28.03 -5.30
C PHE A 103 -8.45 28.34 -5.70
N GLU A 104 -8.67 28.50 -7.01
CA GLU A 104 -10.01 28.66 -7.55
C GLU A 104 -10.87 27.40 -7.38
N ASP A 105 -10.30 26.21 -7.67
CA ASP A 105 -10.97 24.94 -7.43
C ASP A 105 -10.67 24.39 -6.01
N PRO A 106 -11.61 23.67 -5.36
CA PRO A 106 -11.38 23.11 -4.02
C PRO A 106 -10.23 22.09 -3.99
N VAL A 107 -9.20 22.39 -3.19
CA VAL A 107 -8.04 21.50 -2.98
C VAL A 107 -7.97 21.01 -1.53
N PHE A 108 -8.24 19.72 -1.32
CA PHE A 108 -8.19 19.11 0.02
C PHE A 108 -6.82 18.56 0.39
N ILE A 109 -6.15 17.86 -0.53
CA ILE A 109 -4.85 17.22 -0.26
C ILE A 109 -3.78 17.76 -1.21
N SER A 110 -3.97 17.60 -2.53
CA SER A 110 -2.97 18.02 -3.53
C SER A 110 -3.61 18.28 -4.90
N THR A 111 -2.85 18.92 -5.79
CA THR A 111 -3.24 19.30 -7.16
C THR A 111 -2.48 18.49 -8.24
N GLY A 112 -2.38 17.17 -8.05
CA GLY A 112 -1.64 16.30 -9.00
C GLY A 112 -2.41 15.10 -9.52
N ALA A 113 -3.68 14.93 -9.13
CA ALA A 113 -4.45 13.75 -9.49
C ALA A 113 -4.81 13.72 -10.99
N GLY A 114 -5.20 14.85 -11.55
CA GLY A 114 -5.43 15.03 -12.98
C GLY A 114 -4.15 14.82 -13.79
N GLN A 115 -3.04 15.42 -13.37
CA GLN A 115 -1.74 15.23 -14.04
C GLN A 115 -1.29 13.76 -14.00
N THR A 116 -1.49 13.08 -12.87
CA THR A 116 -1.21 11.62 -12.71
C THR A 116 -2.04 10.80 -13.69
N LEU A 117 -3.32 11.13 -13.85
CA LEU A 117 -4.19 10.47 -14.83
C LEU A 117 -3.70 10.76 -16.26
N ALA A 118 -3.41 12.00 -16.61
CA ALA A 118 -2.94 12.33 -17.96
C ALA A 118 -1.62 11.62 -18.32
N ALA A 119 -0.68 11.52 -17.38
CA ALA A 119 0.61 10.85 -17.60
C ALA A 119 0.51 9.35 -17.89
N GLY A 120 -0.59 8.70 -17.47
CA GLY A 120 -0.84 7.28 -17.71
C GLY A 120 -1.91 6.99 -18.77
N ASN A 121 -2.52 8.02 -19.37
CA ASN A 121 -3.61 7.87 -20.32
C ASN A 121 -3.35 8.68 -21.61
N CYS A 122 -2.39 8.20 -22.40
CA CYS A 122 -2.08 8.68 -23.75
C CYS A 122 -1.62 7.51 -24.65
N ASP A 123 -1.37 7.75 -25.93
CA ASP A 123 -1.06 6.69 -26.92
C ASP A 123 0.19 5.88 -26.54
N LEU A 124 1.17 6.54 -25.92
CA LEU A 124 2.42 5.93 -25.46
C LEU A 124 2.21 4.89 -24.35
N THR A 125 1.13 5.02 -23.57
CA THR A 125 0.87 4.21 -22.37
C THR A 125 -0.35 3.29 -22.52
N PHE A 126 -1.16 3.49 -23.56
CA PHE A 126 -2.26 2.60 -23.97
C PHE A 126 -1.82 1.50 -24.94
N SER A 127 -0.64 1.67 -25.53
CA SER A 127 -0.04 0.73 -26.48
C SER A 127 1.50 0.79 -26.42
N GLY A 128 2.18 0.17 -27.38
CA GLY A 128 3.64 0.31 -27.54
C GLY A 128 4.46 -0.23 -26.36
N ASP A 129 5.65 0.33 -26.17
CA ASP A 129 6.65 -0.12 -25.19
C ASP A 129 6.32 0.29 -23.75
N HIS A 130 5.61 1.40 -23.54
CA HIS A 130 5.21 1.86 -22.22
C HIS A 130 3.77 1.48 -21.85
N LEU A 131 3.16 0.51 -22.55
CA LEU A 131 1.84 -0.04 -22.22
C LEU A 131 1.69 -0.32 -20.72
N GLY A 132 0.76 0.38 -20.06
CA GLY A 132 0.46 0.25 -18.64
C GLY A 132 1.47 0.88 -17.68
N PHE A 133 2.46 1.61 -18.17
CA PHE A 133 3.36 2.47 -17.39
C PHE A 133 2.87 3.94 -17.45
N TYR A 134 3.66 4.90 -16.92
CA TYR A 134 3.44 6.33 -17.16
C TYR A 134 4.54 6.87 -18.07
N ASP A 135 4.25 7.92 -18.83
CA ASP A 135 5.28 8.62 -19.60
C ASP A 135 5.12 10.12 -19.42
N THR A 136 6.20 10.83 -19.06
CA THR A 136 6.17 12.29 -18.91
C THR A 136 5.89 12.99 -20.23
N LYS A 137 6.20 12.35 -21.36
CA LYS A 137 5.86 12.86 -22.71
C LYS A 137 4.35 12.86 -22.97
N CYS A 138 3.54 12.10 -22.22
CA CYS A 138 2.09 12.23 -22.27
C CYS A 138 1.59 13.63 -21.88
N LEU A 139 2.40 14.39 -21.14
CA LEU A 139 2.05 15.74 -20.70
C LEU A 139 2.52 16.84 -21.66
N LEU A 140 3.14 16.46 -22.78
CA LEU A 140 3.77 17.36 -23.73
C LEU A 140 3.17 17.20 -25.13
N ALA A 141 3.40 18.21 -25.98
CA ALA A 141 3.12 18.07 -27.40
C ALA A 141 3.95 16.93 -28.02
N PRO A 142 3.40 16.13 -28.96
CA PRO A 142 2.08 16.29 -29.57
C PRO A 142 0.93 15.54 -28.86
N GLN A 143 1.19 14.90 -27.70
CA GLN A 143 0.17 14.08 -27.02
C GLN A 143 -0.99 14.94 -26.51
N ILE A 144 -0.66 16.09 -25.94
CA ILE A 144 -1.62 17.08 -25.46
C ILE A 144 -1.09 18.48 -25.71
N GLN A 145 -1.97 19.48 -25.65
CA GLN A 145 -1.56 20.85 -25.42
C GLN A 145 -1.37 21.03 -23.91
N GLU A 146 -0.17 21.43 -23.48
CA GLU A 146 0.11 21.64 -22.06
C GLU A 146 -0.77 22.78 -21.50
N PRO A 147 -1.53 22.54 -20.42
CA PRO A 147 -2.22 23.58 -19.68
C PRO A 147 -1.29 24.71 -19.23
N THR A 148 -1.61 25.94 -19.61
CA THR A 148 -0.75 27.12 -19.37
C THR A 148 -1.14 27.94 -18.15
N THR A 149 -2.26 27.61 -17.49
CA THR A 149 -2.72 28.34 -16.30
C THR A 149 -1.71 28.23 -15.14
N THR A 150 -1.52 29.33 -14.42
CA THR A 150 -0.62 29.39 -13.26
C THR A 150 -1.26 28.81 -12.01
N ASP A 151 -2.60 28.84 -11.91
CA ASP A 151 -3.34 28.20 -10.83
C ASP A 151 -3.26 26.67 -10.99
N ARG A 152 -2.64 26.02 -9.99
CA ARG A 152 -2.42 24.57 -10.02
C ARG A 152 -3.70 23.75 -9.90
N SER A 153 -4.75 24.30 -9.29
CA SER A 153 -6.05 23.64 -9.15
C SER A 153 -6.78 23.56 -10.50
N LEU A 154 -6.84 24.68 -11.22
CA LEU A 154 -7.38 24.74 -12.58
C LEU A 154 -6.57 23.85 -13.52
N ARG A 155 -5.23 23.92 -13.43
CA ARG A 155 -4.35 23.08 -14.23
C ARG A 155 -4.61 21.59 -14.02
N ASP A 156 -4.79 21.15 -12.78
CA ASP A 156 -5.13 19.75 -12.48
C ASP A 156 -6.51 19.36 -13.02
N SER A 157 -7.47 20.29 -13.01
CA SER A 157 -8.80 20.13 -13.58
C SER A 157 -8.75 19.91 -15.09
N GLU A 158 -7.97 20.72 -15.81
CA GLU A 158 -7.72 20.58 -17.26
C GLU A 158 -7.07 19.23 -17.60
N TYR A 159 -5.99 18.86 -16.90
CA TYR A 159 -5.36 17.54 -17.08
C TYR A 159 -6.34 16.39 -16.84
N ARG A 160 -7.18 16.51 -15.80
CA ARG A 160 -8.20 15.49 -15.48
C ARG A 160 -9.23 15.38 -16.60
N GLN A 161 -9.65 16.49 -17.20
CA GLN A 161 -10.58 16.49 -18.32
C GLN A 161 -9.95 15.83 -19.56
N ILE A 162 -8.70 16.18 -19.87
CA ILE A 162 -7.96 15.56 -20.98
C ILE A 162 -7.89 14.04 -20.80
N ALA A 163 -7.47 13.58 -19.62
CA ALA A 163 -7.37 12.15 -19.32
C ALA A 163 -8.73 11.43 -19.41
N ARG A 164 -9.80 12.04 -18.88
CA ARG A 164 -11.16 11.49 -18.96
C ARG A 164 -11.65 11.36 -20.39
N SER A 165 -11.45 12.39 -21.22
CA SER A 165 -11.82 12.36 -22.63
C SER A 165 -11.07 11.27 -23.39
N TYR A 166 -9.77 11.13 -23.12
CA TYR A 166 -8.95 10.07 -23.71
C TYR A 166 -9.44 8.66 -23.31
N VAL A 167 -9.67 8.44 -22.02
CA VAL A 167 -10.18 7.17 -21.48
C VAL A 167 -11.55 6.82 -22.06
N ALA A 168 -12.44 7.81 -22.20
CA ALA A 168 -13.77 7.59 -22.78
C ALA A 168 -13.68 7.16 -24.24
N ALA A 169 -12.80 7.79 -25.02
CA ALA A 169 -12.56 7.45 -26.42
C ALA A 169 -11.92 6.06 -26.61
N HIS A 170 -11.16 5.56 -25.62
CA HIS A 170 -10.44 4.28 -25.68
C HIS A 170 -10.96 3.25 -24.66
N SER A 171 -12.24 3.32 -24.31
CA SER A 171 -12.84 2.50 -23.26
C SER A 171 -12.74 0.98 -23.51
N SER A 172 -12.75 0.55 -24.77
CA SER A 172 -12.60 -0.86 -25.16
C SER A 172 -11.20 -1.42 -24.84
N GLU A 173 -10.19 -0.57 -24.72
CA GLU A 173 -8.82 -0.97 -24.42
C GLU A 173 -8.54 -1.04 -22.92
N LEU A 174 -9.43 -0.50 -22.08
CA LEU A 174 -9.23 -0.44 -20.63
C LEU A 174 -8.94 -1.80 -20.00
N PRO A 175 -9.63 -2.91 -20.31
CA PRO A 175 -9.30 -4.20 -19.71
C PRO A 175 -7.85 -4.62 -19.95
N LYS A 176 -7.34 -4.43 -21.19
CA LYS A 176 -5.95 -4.70 -21.59
C LYS A 176 -4.98 -3.82 -20.81
N VAL A 177 -5.24 -2.51 -20.78
CA VAL A 177 -4.37 -1.53 -20.11
C VAL A 177 -4.35 -1.74 -18.60
N MET A 178 -5.51 -1.96 -17.97
CA MET A 178 -5.63 -2.27 -16.54
C MET A 178 -4.87 -3.55 -16.18
N ALA A 179 -5.01 -4.62 -16.97
CA ALA A 179 -4.27 -5.86 -16.75
C ALA A 179 -2.75 -5.64 -16.89
N ALA A 180 -2.30 -4.86 -17.88
CA ALA A 180 -0.89 -4.50 -18.02
C ALA A 180 -0.37 -3.69 -16.82
N ARG A 181 -1.14 -2.69 -16.34
CA ARG A 181 -0.80 -1.88 -15.16
C ARG A 181 -0.65 -2.74 -13.90
N VAL A 182 -1.64 -3.61 -13.63
CA VAL A 182 -1.58 -4.56 -12.51
C VAL A 182 -0.38 -5.50 -12.67
N GLY A 183 -0.17 -6.04 -13.87
CA GLY A 183 0.95 -6.90 -14.20
C GLY A 183 2.30 -6.22 -13.93
N ARG A 184 2.46 -4.93 -14.25
CA ARG A 184 3.71 -4.21 -13.95
C ARG A 184 3.96 -4.05 -12.45
N VAL A 185 2.94 -3.62 -11.68
CA VAL A 185 3.08 -3.46 -10.23
C VAL A 185 3.52 -4.75 -9.55
N TRP A 186 2.99 -5.88 -10.01
CA TRP A 186 3.28 -7.20 -9.43
C TRP A 186 4.45 -7.93 -10.11
N HIS A 187 5.19 -7.28 -11.01
CA HIS A 187 6.26 -7.91 -11.81
C HIS A 187 5.82 -9.17 -12.56
N LEU A 188 4.63 -9.16 -13.14
CA LEU A 188 4.07 -10.21 -14.00
C LEU A 188 4.00 -9.80 -15.48
N PHE A 189 4.26 -8.52 -15.80
CA PHE A 189 4.25 -7.99 -17.15
C PHE A 189 5.52 -7.17 -17.44
N ARG A 190 6.18 -7.49 -18.56
CA ARG A 190 7.42 -6.83 -19.04
C ARG A 190 8.47 -6.62 -17.95
N VAL A 191 8.79 -7.69 -17.23
CA VAL A 191 9.61 -7.67 -16.01
C VAL A 191 11.00 -7.06 -16.24
N ASP A 192 11.70 -7.47 -17.30
CA ASP A 192 13.04 -6.94 -17.61
C ASP A 192 13.02 -5.44 -17.93
N GLN A 193 11.99 -4.98 -18.63
CA GLN A 193 11.79 -3.55 -18.88
C GLN A 193 11.51 -2.81 -17.57
N SER A 194 10.66 -3.36 -16.70
CA SER A 194 10.34 -2.76 -15.40
C SER A 194 11.59 -2.62 -14.51
N VAL A 195 12.55 -3.55 -14.57
CA VAL A 195 13.84 -3.42 -13.87
C VAL A 195 14.63 -2.19 -14.36
N VAL A 196 14.67 -1.96 -15.67
CA VAL A 196 15.35 -0.80 -16.25
C VAL A 196 14.61 0.50 -15.90
N LEU A 197 13.28 0.52 -16.02
CA LEU A 197 12.46 1.69 -15.69
C LEU A 197 12.54 2.04 -14.20
N ASP A 198 12.45 1.04 -13.32
CA ASP A 198 12.61 1.24 -11.88
C ASP A 198 14.04 1.69 -11.51
N GLY A 199 15.06 1.20 -12.22
CA GLY A 199 16.45 1.57 -11.98
C GLY A 199 16.77 3.00 -12.44
N PHE A 200 16.34 3.36 -13.65
CA PHE A 200 16.67 4.62 -14.30
C PHE A 200 15.66 5.73 -14.02
N ILE A 201 14.38 5.51 -14.35
CA ILE A 201 13.33 6.54 -14.24
C ILE A 201 12.97 6.79 -12.78
N GLU A 202 12.82 5.73 -11.98
CA GLU A 202 12.56 5.87 -10.53
C GLU A 202 13.84 6.07 -9.71
N GLY A 203 15.01 6.17 -10.36
CA GLY A 203 16.29 6.50 -9.73
C GLY A 203 16.87 5.44 -8.78
N ARG A 204 16.29 4.25 -8.69
CA ARG A 204 16.68 3.23 -7.68
C ARG A 204 18.08 2.67 -7.86
N ALA A 205 18.62 2.72 -9.08
CA ALA A 205 19.98 2.26 -9.37
C ALA A 205 20.95 3.41 -9.70
N GLY A 206 20.48 4.67 -9.69
CA GLY A 206 21.31 5.87 -9.85
C GLY A 206 22.03 6.03 -11.19
N GLY A 207 21.79 5.17 -12.20
CA GLY A 207 22.56 5.14 -13.43
C GLY A 207 21.72 5.21 -14.71
N PRO A 208 22.26 5.76 -15.83
CA PRO A 208 21.63 5.71 -17.15
C PRO A 208 21.28 4.29 -17.61
N PRO A 209 20.45 4.12 -18.66
CA PRO A 209 20.27 2.86 -19.35
C PRO A 209 21.65 2.28 -19.76
N GLY A 210 21.99 1.09 -19.25
CA GLY A 210 23.31 0.46 -19.42
C GLY A 210 24.13 0.33 -18.14
N SER A 211 23.70 0.97 -17.05
CA SER A 211 24.21 0.65 -15.70
C SER A 211 23.73 -0.75 -15.26
N GLY A 212 24.49 -1.42 -14.38
CA GLY A 212 24.34 -2.85 -14.12
C GLY A 212 23.00 -3.32 -13.53
N PHE A 213 22.09 -2.41 -13.13
CA PHE A 213 20.76 -2.65 -12.49
C PHE A 213 20.69 -3.82 -11.48
N PHE A 214 21.83 -4.26 -10.95
CA PHE A 214 21.98 -5.51 -10.20
C PHE A 214 21.17 -5.46 -8.92
N LEU A 215 21.24 -4.35 -8.18
CA LEU A 215 20.46 -4.14 -6.97
C LEU A 215 18.95 -4.30 -7.22
N VAL A 216 18.44 -3.71 -8.31
CA VAL A 216 17.01 -3.81 -8.69
C VAL A 216 16.64 -5.24 -9.04
N ARG A 217 17.54 -5.97 -9.71
CA ARG A 217 17.37 -7.40 -10.00
C ARG A 217 17.35 -8.27 -8.74
N GLU A 218 18.23 -8.01 -7.78
CA GLU A 218 18.25 -8.73 -6.49
C GLU A 218 16.99 -8.46 -5.67
N ALA A 219 16.51 -7.21 -5.62
CA ALA A 219 15.24 -6.90 -4.97
C ALA A 219 14.04 -7.60 -5.65
N LEU A 220 14.07 -7.75 -6.98
CA LEU A 220 13.07 -8.52 -7.70
C LEU A 220 13.11 -10.00 -7.31
N TRP A 221 14.30 -10.61 -7.22
CA TRP A 221 14.44 -12.00 -6.78
C TRP A 221 13.97 -12.20 -5.34
N ALA A 222 14.34 -11.30 -4.43
CA ALA A 222 13.83 -11.32 -3.06
C ALA A 222 12.30 -11.26 -3.03
N TYR A 223 11.68 -10.41 -3.87
CA TYR A 223 10.23 -10.38 -4.03
C TYR A 223 9.66 -11.71 -4.56
N PHE A 224 10.27 -12.32 -5.57
CA PHE A 224 9.81 -13.60 -6.12
C PHE A 224 9.95 -14.78 -5.15
N VAL A 225 10.85 -14.71 -4.17
CA VAL A 225 10.92 -15.68 -3.06
C VAL A 225 9.86 -15.38 -2.00
N LEU A 226 9.71 -14.10 -1.62
CA LEU A 226 8.77 -13.69 -0.57
C LEU A 226 7.30 -13.85 -0.99
N ALA A 227 6.97 -13.63 -2.26
CA ALA A 227 5.59 -13.71 -2.76
C ALA A 227 4.94 -15.09 -2.55
N PRO A 228 5.53 -16.23 -2.98
CA PRO A 228 4.95 -17.56 -2.74
C PRO A 228 4.91 -17.90 -1.23
N LEU A 229 5.93 -17.51 -0.46
CA LEU A 229 5.92 -17.67 1.00
C LEU A 229 4.77 -16.88 1.63
N ALA A 230 4.52 -15.65 1.17
CA ALA A 230 3.41 -14.82 1.64
C ALA A 230 2.06 -15.44 1.31
N ILE A 231 1.88 -15.99 0.10
CA ILE A 231 0.65 -16.69 -0.30
C ILE A 231 0.41 -17.88 0.63
N TYR A 232 1.41 -18.73 0.87
CA TYR A 232 1.27 -19.87 1.78
C TYR A 232 0.94 -19.42 3.21
N GLY A 233 1.62 -18.39 3.72
CA GLY A 233 1.42 -17.87 5.07
C GLY A 233 0.03 -17.29 5.26
N LEU A 234 -0.47 -16.56 4.26
CA LEU A 234 -1.84 -16.05 4.23
C LEU A 234 -2.88 -17.19 4.25
N VAL A 235 -2.66 -18.24 3.45
CA VAL A 235 -3.53 -19.43 3.44
C VAL A 235 -3.47 -20.13 4.80
N ALA A 236 -2.30 -20.25 5.42
CA ALA A 236 -2.14 -20.83 6.74
C ALA A 236 -2.89 -20.02 7.82
N LEU A 237 -2.75 -18.69 7.83
CA LEU A 237 -3.52 -17.80 8.71
C LEU A 237 -5.03 -17.96 8.51
N ARG A 238 -5.49 -18.04 7.25
CA ARG A 238 -6.91 -18.24 6.94
C ARG A 238 -7.43 -19.58 7.46
N ARG A 239 -6.64 -20.66 7.33
CA ARG A 239 -6.95 -22.00 7.87
C ARG A 239 -6.97 -22.02 9.39
N ARG A 240 -6.11 -21.23 10.05
CA ARG A 240 -6.12 -20.97 11.51
C ARG A 240 -7.26 -20.05 11.96
N ARG A 241 -8.16 -19.63 11.06
CA ARG A 241 -9.27 -18.68 11.31
C ARG A 241 -8.82 -17.32 11.83
N THR A 242 -7.59 -16.92 11.56
CA THR A 242 -7.12 -15.56 11.81
C THR A 242 -7.82 -14.60 10.83
N LEU A 243 -8.11 -13.38 11.29
CA LEU A 243 -8.66 -12.32 10.44
C LEU A 243 -7.60 -11.86 9.43
N VAL A 244 -7.76 -12.23 8.16
CA VAL A 244 -6.75 -11.95 7.11
C VAL A 244 -7.03 -10.72 6.26
N TYR A 245 -8.27 -10.21 6.24
CA TYR A 245 -8.61 -9.10 5.36
C TYR A 245 -7.74 -7.84 5.58
N PRO A 246 -7.28 -7.48 6.80
CA PRO A 246 -6.40 -6.31 6.97
C PRO A 246 -5.10 -6.44 6.19
N LEU A 247 -4.56 -7.66 6.07
CA LEU A 247 -3.36 -7.97 5.27
C LEU A 247 -3.61 -7.87 3.77
N LEU A 248 -4.87 -7.91 3.34
CA LEU A 248 -5.26 -7.79 1.93
C LEU A 248 -5.54 -6.34 1.52
N MET A 249 -5.77 -5.42 2.46
CA MET A 249 -6.24 -4.06 2.11
C MET A 249 -5.18 -3.26 1.35
N GLN A 250 -3.91 -3.37 1.72
CA GLN A 250 -2.82 -2.70 1.02
C GLN A 250 -2.57 -3.29 -0.39
N PRO A 251 -2.43 -4.63 -0.56
CA PRO A 251 -2.43 -5.27 -1.88
C PRO A 251 -3.63 -4.89 -2.75
N ALA A 252 -4.83 -4.85 -2.18
CA ALA A 252 -6.04 -4.48 -2.90
C ALA A 252 -6.02 -3.00 -3.33
N LEU A 253 -5.63 -2.10 -2.42
CA LEU A 253 -5.52 -0.67 -2.71
C LEU A 253 -4.54 -0.40 -3.85
N VAL A 254 -3.31 -0.91 -3.77
CA VAL A 254 -2.31 -0.68 -4.83
C VAL A 254 -2.77 -1.28 -6.15
N THR A 255 -3.41 -2.45 -6.14
CA THR A 255 -3.93 -3.08 -7.37
C THR A 255 -5.01 -2.22 -8.02
N LEU A 256 -5.94 -1.70 -7.22
CA LEU A 256 -7.02 -0.84 -7.70
C LEU A 256 -6.47 0.49 -8.25
N VAL A 257 -5.61 1.15 -7.48
CA VAL A 257 -5.00 2.43 -7.87
C VAL A 257 -4.20 2.26 -9.15
N ALA A 258 -3.36 1.22 -9.22
CA ALA A 258 -2.55 0.94 -10.40
C ALA A 258 -3.41 0.66 -11.62
N ALA A 259 -4.50 -0.10 -11.49
CA ALA A 259 -5.41 -0.34 -12.60
C ALA A 259 -6.00 0.98 -13.15
N MET A 260 -6.35 1.92 -12.28
CA MET A 260 -6.96 3.20 -12.65
C MET A 260 -5.96 4.24 -13.20
N THR A 261 -4.70 4.23 -12.76
CA THR A 261 -3.71 5.25 -13.12
C THR A 261 -2.61 4.72 -14.02
N PHE A 262 -1.63 4.00 -13.45
CA PHE A 262 -0.50 3.38 -14.13
C PHE A 262 0.16 2.34 -13.21
N GLY A 263 0.91 1.42 -13.80
CA GLY A 263 1.56 0.33 -13.07
C GLY A 263 3.04 0.55 -12.85
N ILE A 264 3.43 0.95 -11.64
CA ILE A 264 4.84 1.01 -11.23
C ILE A 264 5.06 0.36 -9.85
N THR A 265 6.21 -0.29 -9.66
CA THR A 265 6.47 -1.12 -8.47
C THR A 265 6.70 -0.28 -7.22
N ARG A 266 7.09 0.99 -7.39
CA ARG A 266 7.17 1.97 -6.30
C ARG A 266 5.90 2.10 -5.50
N TYR A 267 4.74 1.99 -6.13
CA TYR A 267 3.46 2.11 -5.44
C TYR A 267 3.09 0.86 -4.63
N ARG A 268 3.81 -0.25 -4.81
CA ARG A 268 3.64 -1.49 -4.03
C ARG A 268 4.20 -1.41 -2.62
N ALA A 269 4.90 -0.33 -2.23
CA ALA A 269 5.60 -0.21 -0.95
C ALA A 269 4.75 -0.59 0.28
N GLY A 270 3.47 -0.19 0.34
CA GLY A 270 2.58 -0.57 1.44
C GLY A 270 2.24 -2.06 1.46
N ALA A 271 2.05 -2.67 0.29
CA ALA A 271 1.81 -4.10 0.17
C ALA A 271 3.05 -4.94 0.55
N GLU A 272 4.27 -4.43 0.36
CA GLU A 272 5.50 -5.11 0.79
C GLU A 272 5.48 -5.45 2.29
N VAL A 273 4.88 -4.60 3.13
CA VAL A 273 4.72 -4.89 4.57
C VAL A 273 3.89 -6.15 4.78
N THR A 274 2.75 -6.26 4.09
CA THR A 274 1.86 -7.42 4.21
C THR A 274 2.50 -8.70 3.67
N ILE A 275 3.29 -8.59 2.60
CA ILE A 275 4.04 -9.70 2.01
C ILE A 275 5.07 -10.23 3.01
N VAL A 276 5.87 -9.35 3.60
CA VAL A 276 6.89 -9.74 4.59
C VAL A 276 6.25 -10.37 5.82
N VAL A 277 5.16 -9.79 6.35
CA VAL A 277 4.44 -10.35 7.51
C VAL A 277 3.89 -11.75 7.19
N CYS A 278 3.27 -11.94 6.02
CA CYS A 278 2.75 -13.25 5.65
C CYS A 278 3.88 -14.26 5.37
N ALA A 279 4.97 -13.85 4.73
CA ALA A 279 6.12 -14.71 4.50
C ALA A 279 6.77 -15.16 5.82
N ALA A 280 6.84 -14.27 6.82
CA ALA A 280 7.34 -14.59 8.15
C ALA A 280 6.52 -15.70 8.83
N VAL A 281 5.20 -15.75 8.63
CA VAL A 281 4.35 -16.85 9.13
C VAL A 281 4.77 -18.19 8.51
N THR A 282 5.06 -18.22 7.21
CA THR A 282 5.55 -19.45 6.56
C THR A 282 6.90 -19.88 7.10
N ILE A 283 7.81 -18.92 7.30
CA ILE A 283 9.13 -19.18 7.87
C ILE A 283 9.00 -19.75 9.29
N GLU A 284 8.09 -19.21 10.11
CA GLU A 284 7.79 -19.75 11.46
C GLU A 284 7.26 -21.18 11.41
N ILE A 285 6.36 -21.49 10.47
CA ILE A 285 5.82 -22.84 10.26
C ILE A 285 6.92 -23.83 9.87
N ILE A 286 7.88 -23.41 9.04
CA ILE A 286 9.00 -24.25 8.63
C ILE A 286 9.98 -24.41 9.80
N ALA A 287 10.33 -23.32 10.48
CA ALA A 287 11.26 -23.33 11.60
C ALA A 287 10.77 -24.19 12.77
N SER A 288 9.48 -24.10 13.12
CA SER A 288 8.88 -24.93 14.20
C SER A 288 8.90 -26.44 13.89
N LYS A 289 8.94 -26.83 12.62
CA LYS A 289 9.08 -28.24 12.20
C LYS A 289 10.53 -28.72 12.22
N LEU A 290 11.46 -27.85 11.83
CA LEU A 290 12.90 -28.17 11.78
C LEU A 290 13.55 -28.12 13.17
N PHE A 291 13.05 -27.24 14.03
CA PHE A 291 13.55 -27.01 15.37
C PHE A 291 12.39 -27.11 16.38
N PRO A 292 11.92 -28.33 16.70
CA PRO A 292 10.87 -28.51 17.70
C PRO A 292 11.32 -27.87 19.03
N PRO A 293 10.44 -27.16 19.75
CA PRO A 293 10.79 -26.64 21.07
C PRO A 293 11.23 -27.80 21.96
N ARG A 294 12.40 -27.67 22.60
CA ARG A 294 12.84 -28.64 23.61
C ARG A 294 11.78 -28.69 24.69
N THR A 295 11.08 -29.83 24.80
CA THR A 295 10.21 -30.09 25.94
C THR A 295 11.08 -30.01 27.20
N PRO A 296 10.80 -29.13 28.17
CA PRO A 296 11.49 -29.18 29.44
C PRO A 296 11.22 -30.56 30.02
N GLU A 297 12.30 -31.30 30.29
CA GLU A 297 12.26 -32.60 30.93
C GLU A 297 11.59 -32.41 32.30
N VAL A 298 10.34 -32.88 32.42
CA VAL A 298 9.62 -32.84 33.69
C VAL A 298 10.33 -33.84 34.61
N GLN A 299 11.17 -33.34 35.52
CA GLN A 299 11.68 -34.17 36.61
C GLN A 299 10.46 -34.74 37.36
N PRO A 300 10.32 -36.07 37.46
CA PRO A 300 9.25 -36.66 38.26
C PRO A 300 9.42 -36.19 39.71
N LEU A 301 8.34 -35.62 40.27
CA LEU A 301 8.29 -35.25 41.68
C LEU A 301 8.68 -36.47 42.53
N PRO A 302 9.58 -36.32 43.52
CA PRO A 302 9.91 -37.42 44.41
C PRO A 302 8.63 -37.92 45.08
N THR A 303 8.31 -39.20 44.87
CA THR A 303 7.21 -39.90 45.52
C THR A 303 7.33 -39.72 47.03
N ALA A 304 6.34 -39.07 47.64
CA ALA A 304 6.23 -38.95 49.08
C ALA A 304 6.28 -40.37 49.69
N GLN A 305 7.23 -40.58 50.59
CA GLN A 305 7.28 -41.82 51.37
C GLN A 305 6.08 -41.86 52.33
N PRO A 306 5.43 -43.02 52.50
CA PRO A 306 4.33 -43.15 53.45
C PRO A 306 4.82 -42.90 54.88
N GLU A 307 4.12 -42.03 55.60
CA GLU A 307 4.31 -41.81 57.04
C GLU A 307 4.20 -43.16 57.78
N VAL A 308 5.28 -43.54 58.46
CA VAL A 308 5.27 -44.63 59.43
C VAL A 308 4.70 -44.06 60.72
N THR A 309 3.45 -44.40 61.02
CA THR A 309 2.87 -44.20 62.34
C THR A 309 3.46 -45.20 63.32
N THR A 310 4.18 -44.70 64.32
CA THR A 310 4.50 -45.40 65.58
C THR A 310 4.00 -44.58 66.75
#